data_AF-A0A6A6IMW8-F1
#
_entry.id   AF-A0A6A6IMW8-F1
#
_cell.length_a   1.000
_cell.length_b   1.000
_cell.length_c   1.000
_cell.angle_alpha   90.00
_cell.angle_beta   90.00
_cell.angle_gamma   90.00
#
_symmetry.space_group_name_H-M   'P 1'
#
loop_
_entity.id
_entity.type
_entity.pdbx_description
1 polymer ?
#
loop_
_entity_poly.entity_id
_entity_poly.type
_entity_poly.pdbx_seq_one_letter_code
_entity_poly.pdbx_strand_id
1 'polypeptide(L)'
;MKRNLTLLAGAALVVFSFAAPANVRDRSDGQKLPLDATLDDGFPSTSNQHPDDDMLQAAALGVNTSASLLMRDGNTLEKRLNPITMPPTVRVVMGNDPAGKSLKDFRQHVGLKFGDELRKDIKTGLSALCPWGQTSCPTDGVDPWKIEPIYYTTKNHELASNAHLNLRIIKSSFPEGYFGLREILIDAVAGAYGAISATDQNCYDAWATGEKKHMCNVVDFVGVEIAHWYGRADELQDPGASLFVTLTSSGATKKGKFDCIGSQTPVHNFLDSDKTGDKIADILGAARTSMGRRVDCPHTGVIERGIIPAPVTSLEKRTTNTVHLGIGNEKSHIGVLVGQNLGAAIRHGLDILCPPGQGGFDTCHKDPYLGMTDIARIGHDHGATDNKYSDDASMKMWVTTSYWPADRYEGMREALIQVVSLAFQAYTDNEKNCYDVTLHEKGDGMYRRFQFCNIGEIVLAHVNDIAWLMVKIYFNGKSDDGSLDCEATKVDVFNHLDYDPGARKKIAGILQIPMEELGSTISCET
;
A
#
# COMPACT_ATOMS: atom_id res chain seq x y z
N MET A 1 -70.26 16.24 12.03
CA MET A 1 -70.10 17.15 13.18
C MET A 1 -68.64 17.54 13.29
N LYS A 2 -68.30 18.77 12.88
CA LYS A 2 -66.93 19.32 12.95
C LYS A 2 -66.74 19.96 14.33
N ARG A 3 -65.69 19.59 15.06
CA ARG A 3 -65.27 20.30 16.28
C ARG A 3 -63.97 21.04 16.00
N ASN A 4 -64.04 22.35 16.17
CA ASN A 4 -62.91 23.27 16.28
C ASN A 4 -62.20 23.00 17.61
N LEU A 5 -60.87 22.96 17.60
CA LEU A 5 -60.07 23.19 18.79
C LEU A 5 -58.93 24.16 18.42
N THR A 6 -59.07 25.38 18.92
CA THR A 6 -58.06 26.44 18.92
C THR A 6 -57.23 26.26 20.19
N LEU A 7 -55.90 26.20 20.09
CA LEU A 7 -55.04 26.40 21.26
C LEU A 7 -53.74 27.11 20.89
N LEU A 8 -53.37 27.99 21.81
CA LEU A 8 -52.55 29.19 21.68
C LEU A 8 -51.04 28.91 21.60
N ALA A 9 -50.38 29.89 20.99
CA ALA A 9 -48.94 30.07 20.85
C ALA A 9 -48.19 30.21 22.18
N GLY A 10 -46.94 29.74 22.18
CA GLY A 10 -45.93 30.01 23.19
C GLY A 10 -44.54 29.78 22.60
N ALA A 11 -44.06 30.74 21.80
CA ALA A 11 -42.69 30.74 21.28
C ALA A 11 -41.78 31.49 22.27
N ALA A 12 -40.84 30.78 22.89
CA ALA A 12 -39.75 31.38 23.64
C ALA A 12 -38.51 31.45 22.73
N LEU A 13 -38.20 32.67 22.27
CA LEU A 13 -37.01 33.01 21.51
C LEU A 13 -35.90 33.36 22.54
N VAL A 14 -34.89 32.51 22.68
CA VAL A 14 -33.69 32.82 23.48
C VAL A 14 -32.65 33.41 22.54
N VAL A 15 -32.43 34.72 22.66
CA VAL A 15 -31.37 35.47 21.98
C VAL A 15 -30.15 35.47 22.88
N PHE A 16 -29.05 34.84 22.44
CA PHE A 16 -27.72 35.07 23.01
C PHE A 16 -26.95 36.04 22.11
N SER A 17 -26.72 37.25 22.63
CA SER A 17 -25.81 38.25 22.08
C SER A 17 -24.72 38.55 23.11
N PHE A 18 -23.47 38.18 22.82
CA PHE A 18 -22.27 38.72 23.45
C PHE A 18 -21.17 38.73 22.36
N ALA A 19 -20.91 39.89 21.74
CA ALA A 19 -19.92 40.89 22.14
C ALA A 19 -18.50 40.52 21.68
N ALA A 20 -18.07 41.12 20.57
CA ALA A 20 -16.68 41.14 20.11
C ALA A 20 -15.84 42.10 20.97
N PRO A 21 -14.57 41.80 21.28
CA PRO A 21 -13.66 42.82 21.78
C PRO A 21 -12.91 43.50 20.63
N ALA A 22 -12.87 44.82 20.75
CA ALA A 22 -12.24 45.77 19.85
C ALA A 22 -10.70 45.76 19.96
N ASN A 23 -10.11 46.23 18.86
CA ASN A 23 -8.72 46.65 18.71
C ASN A 23 -8.21 47.53 19.87
N VAL A 24 -6.99 47.24 20.33
CA VAL A 24 -6.10 48.22 20.96
C VAL A 24 -4.81 48.26 20.14
N ARG A 25 -4.61 49.39 19.45
CA ARG A 25 -3.28 49.89 19.06
C ARG A 25 -2.72 50.63 20.26
N ASP A 26 -1.47 50.39 20.63
CA ASP A 26 -0.56 51.50 20.91
C ASP A 26 0.91 51.18 20.60
N ARG A 27 1.63 52.25 20.28
CA ARG A 27 2.96 52.38 19.67
C ARG A 27 4.10 52.42 20.71
N SER A 28 5.33 52.48 20.16
CA SER A 28 6.61 52.97 20.72
C SER A 28 7.45 51.89 21.41
N ASP A 29 8.77 51.73 21.25
CA ASP A 29 9.87 52.38 20.51
C ASP A 29 10.91 51.24 20.28
N GLY A 30 11.66 51.14 19.18
CA GLY A 30 12.80 52.01 18.86
C GLY A 30 14.10 51.45 19.45
N GLN A 31 14.84 50.62 18.70
CA GLN A 31 16.30 50.62 18.75
C GLN A 31 16.94 49.99 17.51
N LYS A 32 17.75 50.83 16.83
CA LYS A 32 18.63 50.52 15.71
C LYS A 32 20.07 50.39 16.24
N LEU A 33 20.78 49.37 15.73
CA LEU A 33 22.20 49.35 15.33
C LEU A 33 23.29 49.55 16.43
N PRO A 34 24.56 49.10 16.25
CA PRO A 34 25.26 49.06 14.96
C PRO A 34 26.20 47.87 14.63
N LEU A 35 26.60 47.92 13.35
CA LEU A 35 27.77 47.32 12.72
C LEU A 35 29.11 47.84 13.29
N ASP A 36 30.15 47.08 12.91
CA ASP A 36 31.58 47.40 12.80
C ASP A 36 32.49 47.34 14.03
N ALA A 37 33.46 46.41 13.97
CA ALA A 37 34.88 46.75 13.99
C ALA A 37 35.74 45.58 13.46
N THR A 38 36.49 45.88 12.40
CA THR A 38 37.64 45.19 11.84
C THR A 38 38.93 45.46 12.64
N LEU A 39 39.99 44.77 12.20
CA LEU A 39 41.43 44.88 12.52
C LEU A 39 41.93 44.00 13.66
N ASP A 40 43.18 43.53 13.69
CA ASP A 40 44.21 43.08 12.74
C ASP A 40 45.41 42.64 13.62
N ASP A 41 46.43 42.03 13.02
CA ASP A 41 47.80 41.90 13.50
C ASP A 41 48.16 40.83 14.55
N GLY A 42 49.03 39.90 14.13
CA GLY A 42 50.00 39.30 15.06
C GLY A 42 50.61 37.93 14.73
N PHE A 43 51.17 37.71 13.54
CA PHE A 43 52.31 36.78 13.37
C PHE A 43 53.57 37.37 14.09
N PRO A 44 54.66 36.61 14.42
CA PRO A 44 55.26 35.59 13.56
C PRO A 44 56.01 34.38 14.21
N SER A 45 56.27 33.41 13.31
CA SER A 45 57.47 32.56 13.10
C SER A 45 58.12 31.71 14.21
N THR A 46 58.37 30.44 13.86
CA THR A 46 59.70 29.79 13.67
C THR A 46 59.44 28.39 13.08
N SER A 47 59.87 28.06 11.85
CA SER A 47 61.23 27.68 11.40
C SER A 47 61.76 26.38 12.01
N ASN A 48 61.85 25.33 11.18
CA ASN A 48 63.02 24.45 10.93
C ASN A 48 62.57 23.35 9.93
N GLN A 49 63.06 23.32 8.67
CA GLN A 49 64.29 22.64 8.18
C GLN A 49 64.33 21.14 8.56
N HIS A 50 64.56 20.14 7.69
CA HIS A 50 65.20 20.05 6.36
C HIS A 50 64.74 18.73 5.65
N PRO A 51 65.06 18.53 4.35
CA PRO A 51 64.72 17.38 3.50
C PRO A 51 65.93 16.45 3.20
N ASP A 52 65.63 15.43 2.39
CA ASP A 52 66.48 14.59 1.54
C ASP A 52 67.40 13.53 2.17
N ASP A 53 67.25 12.28 1.71
CA ASP A 53 68.33 11.51 1.06
C ASP A 53 67.84 10.16 0.47
N ASP A 54 68.01 10.07 -0.86
CA ASP A 54 68.52 8.98 -1.71
C ASP A 54 67.93 7.56 -1.67
N MET A 55 67.39 7.03 -2.79
CA MET A 55 68.05 6.55 -4.03
C MET A 55 68.87 5.24 -3.89
N LEU A 56 68.40 4.17 -4.58
CA LEU A 56 69.16 3.21 -5.42
C LEU A 56 68.20 2.09 -5.87
N GLN A 57 67.70 2.11 -7.11
CA GLN A 57 68.17 1.32 -8.27
C GLN A 57 68.42 -0.17 -7.99
N ALA A 58 67.70 -1.06 -8.69
CA ALA A 58 68.20 -1.68 -9.92
C ALA A 58 67.16 -2.61 -10.55
N ALA A 59 67.05 -2.51 -11.87
CA ALA A 59 66.26 -3.37 -12.74
C ALA A 59 66.94 -4.72 -12.98
N ALA A 60 66.15 -5.77 -13.20
CA ALA A 60 66.56 -6.89 -14.05
C ALA A 60 65.33 -7.61 -14.65
N LEU A 61 65.41 -7.80 -15.97
CA LEU A 61 64.50 -8.50 -16.86
C LEU A 61 64.45 -10.01 -16.58
N GLY A 62 63.32 -10.66 -16.88
CA GLY A 62 63.24 -12.12 -16.94
C GLY A 62 61.87 -12.63 -17.41
N VAL A 63 61.83 -13.17 -18.62
CA VAL A 63 60.67 -13.74 -19.32
C VAL A 63 60.49 -15.23 -18.98
N ASN A 64 59.21 -15.66 -18.87
CA ASN A 64 58.65 -17.02 -18.95
C ASN A 64 59.13 -18.12 -17.99
N THR A 65 58.19 -18.71 -17.22
CA THR A 65 57.67 -20.07 -17.47
C THR A 65 56.55 -20.45 -16.51
N SER A 66 55.70 -21.35 -17.01
CA SER A 66 54.45 -21.84 -16.46
C SER A 66 54.59 -22.74 -15.23
N ALA A 67 53.46 -22.82 -14.51
CA ALA A 67 52.97 -23.94 -13.71
C ALA A 67 53.44 -24.09 -12.24
N SER A 68 52.42 -24.05 -11.38
CA SER A 68 52.28 -24.83 -10.14
C SER A 68 53.08 -24.36 -8.92
N LEU A 69 52.51 -23.40 -8.18
CA LEU A 69 52.55 -23.46 -6.72
C LEU A 69 51.14 -23.28 -6.15
N LEU A 70 50.56 -24.41 -5.77
CA LEU A 70 49.34 -24.55 -5.01
C LEU A 70 49.57 -24.18 -3.55
N MET A 71 48.55 -23.54 -2.95
CA MET A 71 48.18 -23.55 -1.54
C MET A 71 49.01 -22.70 -0.56
N ARG A 72 48.58 -21.44 -0.38
CA ARG A 72 48.23 -20.86 0.93
C ARG A 72 47.81 -19.41 0.73
N ASP A 73 46.51 -19.17 0.82
CA ASP A 73 45.93 -17.96 1.44
C ASP A 73 44.46 -18.29 1.74
N GLY A 74 44.26 -18.84 2.94
CA GLY A 74 42.95 -18.93 3.58
C GLY A 74 42.75 -17.65 4.38
N ASN A 75 41.54 -17.08 4.28
CA ASN A 75 41.11 -15.72 4.63
C ASN A 75 41.38 -14.73 3.49
N THR A 76 40.41 -14.03 2.90
CA THR A 76 39.27 -13.36 3.52
C THR A 76 38.35 -12.79 2.41
N LEU A 77 37.12 -12.42 2.78
CA LEU A 77 36.02 -11.93 1.92
C LEU A 77 35.16 -12.99 1.21
N GLU A 78 34.57 -13.90 1.98
CA GLU A 78 33.13 -14.07 1.80
C GLU A 78 32.48 -12.75 2.24
N LYS A 79 32.30 -11.83 1.29
CA LYS A 79 31.38 -10.71 1.44
C LYS A 79 30.02 -11.36 1.67
N ARG A 80 29.64 -11.56 2.94
CA ARG A 80 28.29 -11.96 3.31
C ARG A 80 27.39 -10.85 2.77
N LEU A 81 26.81 -11.10 1.61
CA LEU A 81 25.63 -10.39 1.13
C LEU A 81 24.60 -10.63 2.22
N ASN A 82 24.43 -9.69 3.14
CA ASN A 82 23.31 -9.72 4.05
C ASN A 82 22.06 -9.66 3.15
N PRO A 83 21.23 -10.73 3.10
CA PRO A 83 19.98 -10.67 2.34
C PRO A 83 19.20 -9.44 2.82
N ILE A 84 18.66 -8.69 1.86
CA ILE A 84 17.90 -7.47 2.14
C ILE A 84 16.54 -7.91 2.67
N THR A 85 16.46 -8.28 3.95
CA THR A 85 15.21 -8.74 4.56
C THR A 85 14.28 -7.55 4.75
N MET A 86 13.09 -7.60 4.17
CA MET A 86 12.01 -6.68 4.53
C MET A 86 11.78 -6.68 6.05
N PRO A 87 11.47 -5.53 6.66
CA PRO A 87 11.10 -5.49 8.07
C PRO A 87 9.85 -6.34 8.31
N PRO A 88 9.84 -7.23 9.32
CA PRO A 88 8.64 -7.98 9.67
C PRO A 88 7.50 -7.01 9.95
N THR A 89 6.33 -7.28 9.38
CA THR A 89 5.20 -6.35 9.42
C THR A 89 3.96 -7.03 9.97
N VAL A 90 3.38 -6.45 11.02
CA VAL A 90 2.07 -6.87 11.52
C VAL A 90 1.01 -6.33 10.58
N ARG A 91 0.36 -7.21 9.83
CA ARG A 91 -0.68 -6.88 8.88
C ARG A 91 -2.03 -7.31 9.44
N VAL A 92 -2.97 -6.37 9.52
CA VAL A 92 -4.37 -6.64 9.86
C VAL A 92 -5.20 -6.47 8.59
N VAL A 93 -5.96 -7.49 8.22
CA VAL A 93 -6.87 -7.46 7.07
C VAL A 93 -8.30 -7.48 7.58
N MET A 94 -9.08 -6.47 7.21
CA MET A 94 -10.50 -6.35 7.57
C MET A 94 -11.33 -6.36 6.30
N GLY A 95 -12.19 -7.34 6.10
CA GLY A 95 -12.98 -7.39 4.87
C GLY A 95 -13.45 -8.79 4.56
N ASN A 96 -13.32 -9.21 3.31
CA ASN A 96 -13.88 -10.49 2.88
C ASN A 96 -13.12 -11.68 3.42
N ASP A 97 -13.86 -12.76 3.61
CA ASP A 97 -13.30 -14.10 3.56
C ASP A 97 -12.36 -14.20 2.33
N PRO A 98 -11.08 -14.59 2.52
CA PRO A 98 -10.11 -14.75 1.43
C PRO A 98 -10.58 -15.74 0.35
N ALA A 99 -11.60 -16.56 0.62
CA ALA A 99 -12.26 -17.39 -0.37
C ALA A 99 -13.14 -16.62 -1.40
N GLY A 100 -13.22 -15.28 -1.33
CA GLY A 100 -13.77 -14.45 -2.41
C GLY A 100 -15.30 -14.44 -2.53
N LYS A 101 -16.04 -14.72 -1.45
CA LYS A 101 -17.52 -14.68 -1.46
C LYS A 101 -18.05 -13.23 -1.59
N SER A 102 -19.12 -13.10 -2.39
CA SER A 102 -19.68 -11.83 -2.89
C SER A 102 -20.27 -10.90 -1.83
N LEU A 103 -20.29 -9.61 -2.18
CA LEU A 103 -20.05 -8.50 -1.28
C LEU A 103 -21.25 -7.81 -0.59
N LYS A 104 -22.43 -8.43 -0.58
CA LYS A 104 -23.67 -7.67 -0.32
C LYS A 104 -24.03 -7.43 1.14
N ASP A 105 -23.45 -8.11 2.14
CA ASP A 105 -23.82 -7.91 3.56
C ASP A 105 -22.70 -8.34 4.58
N PHE A 106 -21.47 -7.78 4.56
CA PHE A 106 -20.39 -8.14 5.53
C PHE A 106 -20.52 -7.55 6.92
N ARG A 107 -21.42 -6.60 7.11
CA ARG A 107 -21.59 -6.02 8.43
C ARG A 107 -22.22 -7.07 9.36
N GLN A 108 -21.63 -7.22 10.53
CA GLN A 108 -22.19 -8.00 11.61
C GLN A 108 -22.67 -7.06 12.70
N HIS A 109 -23.90 -7.28 13.14
CA HIS A 109 -24.47 -6.49 14.22
C HIS A 109 -24.00 -7.03 15.56
N VAL A 110 -23.29 -6.19 16.31
CA VAL A 110 -22.80 -6.50 17.66
C VAL A 110 -23.68 -5.86 18.75
N GLY A 111 -24.69 -5.08 18.35
CA GLY A 111 -25.68 -4.56 19.27
C GLY A 111 -25.08 -3.58 20.26
N LEU A 112 -25.42 -3.78 21.54
CA LEU A 112 -24.89 -3.00 22.66
C LEU A 112 -23.50 -3.46 23.14
N LYS A 113 -22.93 -4.51 22.53
CA LYS A 113 -21.65 -5.09 22.92
C LYS A 113 -20.57 -4.59 21.97
N PHE A 114 -19.90 -3.51 22.35
CA PHE A 114 -18.88 -2.84 21.52
C PHE A 114 -17.67 -2.40 22.35
N GLY A 115 -16.60 -1.96 21.70
CA GLY A 115 -15.36 -1.53 22.33
C GLY A 115 -14.71 -2.64 23.15
N ASP A 116 -14.36 -2.31 24.40
CA ASP A 116 -13.65 -3.23 25.30
C ASP A 116 -14.45 -4.47 25.69
N GLU A 117 -15.79 -4.35 25.77
CA GLU A 117 -16.65 -5.49 26.10
C GLU A 117 -16.58 -6.55 24.99
N LEU A 118 -16.72 -6.12 23.73
CA LEU A 118 -16.60 -7.01 22.58
C LEU A 118 -15.19 -7.61 22.47
N ARG A 119 -14.14 -6.79 22.68
CA ARG A 119 -12.75 -7.26 22.71
C ARG A 119 -12.56 -8.40 23.71
N LYS A 120 -13.05 -8.22 24.94
CA LYS A 120 -12.90 -9.23 26.01
C LYS A 120 -13.58 -10.55 25.65
N ASP A 121 -14.79 -10.49 25.09
CA ASP A 121 -15.54 -11.69 24.73
C ASP A 121 -14.92 -12.43 23.55
N ILE A 122 -14.42 -11.71 22.54
CA ILE A 122 -13.69 -12.30 21.41
C ILE A 122 -12.39 -12.94 21.90
N LYS A 123 -11.60 -12.24 22.72
CA LYS A 123 -10.37 -12.80 23.30
C LYS A 123 -10.65 -14.08 24.09
N THR A 124 -11.71 -14.08 24.88
CA THR A 124 -12.14 -15.26 25.67
C THR A 124 -12.51 -16.42 24.74
N GLY A 125 -13.35 -16.16 23.73
CA GLY A 125 -13.76 -17.18 22.77
C GLY A 125 -12.62 -17.75 21.95
N LEU A 126 -11.72 -16.90 21.44
CA LEU A 126 -10.53 -17.34 20.69
C LEU A 126 -9.58 -18.15 21.59
N SER A 127 -9.43 -17.75 22.86
CA SER A 127 -8.59 -18.50 23.79
C SER A 127 -9.14 -19.89 24.09
N ALA A 128 -10.46 -20.05 24.09
CA ALA A 128 -11.13 -21.33 24.25
C ALA A 128 -11.08 -22.19 22.98
N LEU A 129 -11.30 -21.59 21.81
CA LEU A 129 -11.26 -22.28 20.51
C LEU A 129 -9.85 -22.73 20.12
N CYS A 130 -8.83 -22.06 20.64
CA CYS A 130 -7.44 -22.33 20.30
C CYS A 130 -6.62 -22.48 21.58
N PRO A 131 -6.54 -23.65 22.23
CA PRO A 131 -5.81 -23.82 23.49
C PRO A 131 -4.33 -23.40 23.46
N TRP A 132 -3.76 -23.14 24.64
CA TRP A 132 -2.36 -22.75 24.79
C TRP A 132 -1.40 -23.82 24.25
N GLY A 133 -0.29 -23.39 23.63
CA GLY A 133 0.78 -24.25 23.15
C GLY A 133 0.52 -24.96 21.81
N GLN A 134 -0.60 -24.69 21.13
CA GLN A 134 -0.87 -25.22 19.81
C GLN A 134 -0.15 -24.43 18.70
N THR A 135 0.28 -25.13 17.65
CA THR A 135 0.87 -24.54 16.44
C THR A 135 -0.16 -24.19 15.37
N SER A 136 -1.41 -24.64 15.56
CA SER A 136 -2.59 -24.23 14.81
C SER A 136 -3.83 -24.53 15.65
N CYS A 137 -4.90 -23.78 15.43
CA CYS A 137 -6.21 -24.01 16.01
C CYS A 137 -7.02 -24.93 15.08
N PRO A 138 -7.89 -25.80 15.62
CA PRO A 138 -8.78 -26.59 14.79
C PRO A 138 -9.85 -25.72 14.12
N THR A 139 -10.00 -25.86 12.80
CA THR A 139 -10.91 -25.06 11.96
C THR A 139 -12.14 -25.86 11.51
N ASP A 140 -11.97 -27.15 11.25
CA ASP A 140 -13.01 -28.03 10.70
C ASP A 140 -13.75 -28.79 11.81
N GLY A 141 -15.08 -28.85 11.70
CA GLY A 141 -15.93 -29.61 12.62
C GLY A 141 -16.01 -29.06 14.05
N VAL A 142 -15.40 -27.90 14.33
CA VAL A 142 -15.50 -27.22 15.62
C VAL A 142 -16.76 -26.35 15.65
N ASP A 143 -17.58 -26.53 16.69
CA ASP A 143 -18.72 -25.66 16.92
C ASP A 143 -18.26 -24.22 17.18
N PRO A 144 -18.93 -23.22 16.60
CA PRO A 144 -18.58 -21.82 16.83
C PRO A 144 -18.71 -21.47 18.31
N TRP A 145 -17.80 -20.62 18.80
CA TRP A 145 -17.97 -20.02 20.12
C TRP A 145 -19.10 -19.00 20.06
N LYS A 146 -20.11 -19.17 20.93
CA LYS A 146 -21.26 -18.27 21.00
C LYS A 146 -21.00 -17.14 21.98
N ILE A 147 -21.05 -15.91 21.48
CA ILE A 147 -21.03 -14.70 22.30
C ILE A 147 -22.49 -14.26 22.47
N GLU A 148 -22.99 -14.37 23.69
CA GLU A 148 -24.37 -14.05 24.05
C GLU A 148 -24.45 -13.35 25.42
N PRO A 149 -25.50 -12.54 25.66
CA PRO A 149 -26.52 -12.12 24.70
C PRO A 149 -26.04 -10.97 23.79
N ILE A 150 -26.60 -10.91 22.58
CA ILE A 150 -26.49 -9.74 21.70
C ILE A 150 -27.85 -9.06 21.63
N TYR A 151 -27.88 -7.82 22.10
CA TYR A 151 -29.09 -7.00 22.10
C TYR A 151 -29.25 -6.28 20.77
N TYR A 152 -30.41 -6.42 20.13
CA TYR A 152 -30.72 -5.77 18.85
C TYR A 152 -32.15 -5.24 18.82
N THR A 153 -32.43 -4.27 17.94
CA THR A 153 -33.81 -3.80 17.74
C THR A 153 -34.55 -4.66 16.74
N THR A 154 -35.73 -5.15 17.10
CA THR A 154 -36.65 -5.82 16.17
C THR A 154 -37.29 -4.81 15.20
N LYS A 155 -38.06 -5.32 14.23
CA LYS A 155 -38.86 -4.46 13.32
C LYS A 155 -39.88 -3.58 14.07
N ASN A 156 -40.33 -4.02 15.25
CA ASN A 156 -41.32 -3.30 16.07
C ASN A 156 -40.68 -2.35 17.07
N HIS A 157 -39.38 -2.05 16.96
CA HIS A 157 -38.65 -1.20 17.92
C HIS A 157 -38.64 -1.79 19.35
N GLU A 158 -38.70 -3.11 19.48
CA GLU A 158 -38.47 -3.81 20.74
C GLU A 158 -36.99 -4.19 20.85
N LEU A 159 -36.47 -4.21 22.08
CA LEU A 159 -35.14 -4.72 22.36
C LEU A 159 -35.22 -6.24 22.53
N ALA A 160 -34.64 -6.99 21.61
CA ALA A 160 -34.52 -8.44 21.70
C ALA A 160 -33.11 -8.84 22.14
N SER A 161 -32.99 -9.91 22.93
CA SER A 161 -31.72 -10.40 23.50
C SER A 161 -31.43 -11.86 23.15
N ASN A 162 -32.19 -12.44 22.24
CA ASN A 162 -32.07 -13.83 21.80
C ASN A 162 -31.09 -14.01 20.62
N ALA A 163 -30.36 -12.95 20.25
CA ALA A 163 -29.29 -13.05 19.26
C ALA A 163 -27.94 -13.38 19.92
N HIS A 164 -27.04 -13.97 19.14
CA HIS A 164 -25.67 -14.27 19.51
C HIS A 164 -24.74 -13.98 18.33
N LEU A 165 -23.45 -13.79 18.61
CA LEU A 165 -22.40 -13.87 17.58
C LEU A 165 -21.79 -15.25 17.60
N ASN A 166 -21.62 -15.84 16.43
CA ASN A 166 -20.84 -17.06 16.22
C ASN A 166 -19.43 -16.66 15.83
N LEU A 167 -18.46 -16.96 16.69
CA LEU A 167 -17.04 -16.74 16.47
C LEU A 167 -16.40 -18.03 15.96
N ARG A 168 -15.67 -17.95 14.85
CA ARG A 168 -14.99 -19.09 14.20
C ARG A 168 -13.57 -18.73 13.79
N ILE A 169 -12.66 -19.68 13.90
CA ILE A 169 -11.30 -19.59 13.34
C ILE A 169 -11.32 -20.24 11.97
N ILE A 170 -10.91 -19.52 10.94
CA ILE A 170 -10.87 -20.01 9.55
C ILE A 170 -9.49 -20.53 9.19
N LYS A 171 -8.45 -19.85 9.67
CA LYS A 171 -7.06 -20.21 9.43
C LYS A 171 -6.22 -19.77 10.62
N SER A 172 -5.24 -20.58 10.98
CA SER A 172 -4.26 -20.22 12.00
C SER A 172 -2.94 -20.94 11.77
N SER A 173 -1.84 -20.25 12.05
CA SER A 173 -0.47 -20.78 12.01
C SER A 173 0.34 -20.10 13.10
N PHE A 174 0.90 -20.88 14.02
CA PHE A 174 1.81 -20.43 15.07
C PHE A 174 3.07 -21.30 15.01
N PRO A 175 4.12 -20.80 14.35
CA PRO A 175 5.37 -21.54 14.18
C PRO A 175 5.94 -22.05 15.50
N GLU A 176 6.45 -23.28 15.49
CA GLU A 176 7.08 -23.89 16.66
C GLU A 176 8.28 -23.07 17.16
N GLY A 177 8.45 -23.01 18.48
CA GLY A 177 9.56 -22.29 19.11
C GLY A 177 9.30 -20.79 19.38
N TYR A 178 8.18 -20.23 18.92
CA TYR A 178 7.80 -18.82 19.14
C TYR A 178 6.68 -18.69 20.17
N PHE A 179 6.99 -19.06 21.41
CA PHE A 179 6.06 -18.96 22.55
C PHE A 179 5.57 -17.52 22.73
N GLY A 180 4.24 -17.35 22.92
CA GLY A 180 3.61 -16.03 23.09
C GLY A 180 2.96 -15.47 21.82
N LEU A 181 3.32 -15.99 20.65
CA LEU A 181 2.86 -15.42 19.38
C LEU A 181 1.36 -15.64 19.16
N ARG A 182 0.86 -16.82 19.55
CA ARG A 182 -0.57 -17.14 19.59
C ARG A 182 -1.34 -16.09 20.39
N GLU A 183 -0.88 -15.80 21.60
CA GLU A 183 -1.56 -14.89 22.52
C GLU A 183 -1.61 -13.47 21.97
N ILE A 184 -0.52 -13.01 21.36
CA ILE A 184 -0.47 -11.68 20.74
C ILE A 184 -1.38 -11.59 19.51
N LEU A 185 -1.42 -12.64 18.68
CA LEU A 185 -2.32 -12.65 17.51
C LEU A 185 -3.79 -12.70 17.93
N ILE A 186 -4.14 -13.44 18.98
CA ILE A 186 -5.48 -13.41 19.59
C ILE A 186 -5.82 -12.00 20.09
N ASP A 187 -4.88 -11.35 20.78
CA ASP A 187 -5.07 -9.99 21.30
C ASP A 187 -5.22 -8.95 20.18
N ALA A 188 -4.45 -9.09 19.10
CA ALA A 188 -4.55 -8.23 17.93
C ALA A 188 -5.90 -8.38 17.20
N VAL A 189 -6.38 -9.61 16.98
CA VAL A 189 -7.71 -9.85 16.37
C VAL A 189 -8.83 -9.30 17.26
N ALA A 190 -8.80 -9.63 18.55
CA ALA A 190 -9.82 -9.16 19.49
C ALA A 190 -9.82 -7.63 19.61
N GLY A 191 -8.64 -7.03 19.63
CA GLY A 191 -8.45 -5.59 19.66
C GLY A 191 -8.93 -4.90 18.40
N ALA A 192 -8.70 -5.48 17.22
CA ALA A 192 -9.23 -4.95 15.96
C ALA A 192 -10.77 -4.88 15.99
N TYR A 193 -11.45 -5.96 16.37
CA TYR A 193 -12.92 -5.93 16.53
C TYR A 193 -13.40 -4.92 17.59
N GLY A 194 -12.68 -4.80 18.71
CA GLY A 194 -12.95 -3.78 19.73
C GLY A 194 -12.84 -2.36 19.17
N ALA A 195 -11.74 -2.04 18.48
CA ALA A 195 -11.50 -0.73 17.89
C ALA A 195 -12.52 -0.40 16.78
N ILE A 196 -12.83 -1.37 15.92
CA ILE A 196 -13.87 -1.22 14.88
C ILE A 196 -15.21 -0.87 15.51
N SER A 197 -15.64 -1.64 16.52
CA SER A 197 -16.95 -1.42 17.16
C SER A 197 -17.01 -0.16 18.01
N ALA A 198 -15.88 0.40 18.45
CA ALA A 198 -15.81 1.68 19.17
C ALA A 198 -15.81 2.90 18.25
N THR A 199 -15.82 2.70 16.92
CA THR A 199 -15.77 3.78 15.93
C THR A 199 -17.19 4.26 15.64
N ASP A 200 -17.49 5.54 15.94
CA ASP A 200 -18.84 6.11 15.82
C ASP A 200 -19.47 5.96 14.42
N GLN A 201 -18.65 5.97 13.36
CA GLN A 201 -19.08 5.76 11.96
C GLN A 201 -19.70 4.36 11.72
N ASN A 202 -19.36 3.39 12.56
CA ASN A 202 -19.90 2.03 12.54
C ASN A 202 -21.11 1.87 13.46
N CYS A 203 -21.46 2.92 14.18
CA CYS A 203 -22.53 2.91 15.16
C CYS A 203 -23.73 3.71 14.67
N TYR A 204 -24.88 3.44 15.29
CA TYR A 204 -26.13 4.10 14.99
C TYR A 204 -27.02 4.05 16.22
N ASP A 205 -27.89 5.04 16.30
CA ASP A 205 -28.89 5.06 17.35
C ASP A 205 -30.20 4.43 16.89
N ALA A 206 -30.77 3.59 17.73
CA ALA A 206 -32.04 2.96 17.48
C ALA A 206 -32.96 3.10 18.69
N TRP A 207 -34.22 3.45 18.43
CA TRP A 207 -35.25 3.42 19.46
C TRP A 207 -35.60 1.97 19.79
N ALA A 208 -35.50 1.63 21.07
CA ALA A 208 -35.86 0.35 21.64
C ALA A 208 -36.56 0.59 22.99
N THR A 209 -37.74 0.00 23.19
CA THR A 209 -38.50 0.12 24.46
C THR A 209 -38.68 1.56 24.95
N GLY A 210 -38.93 2.50 24.03
CA GLY A 210 -39.14 3.92 24.36
C GLY A 210 -37.86 4.72 24.68
N GLU A 211 -36.68 4.12 24.55
CA GLU A 211 -35.39 4.78 24.75
C GLU A 211 -34.50 4.69 23.50
N LYS A 212 -33.65 5.69 23.31
CA LYS A 212 -32.64 5.70 22.26
C LYS A 212 -31.43 4.88 22.74
N LYS A 213 -31.09 3.82 22.02
CA LYS A 213 -29.95 2.93 22.30
C LYS A 213 -28.87 3.07 21.23
N HIS A 214 -27.62 3.18 21.66
CA HIS A 214 -26.46 3.23 20.77
C HIS A 214 -25.99 1.82 20.43
N MET A 215 -25.99 1.47 19.14
CA MET A 215 -25.65 0.13 18.69
C MET A 215 -24.60 0.19 17.58
N CYS A 216 -23.74 -0.82 17.51
CA CYS A 216 -22.62 -0.82 16.57
C CYS A 216 -22.63 -2.04 15.65
N ASN A 217 -21.89 -1.88 14.55
CA ASN A 217 -21.60 -2.93 13.59
C ASN A 217 -20.08 -3.17 13.52
N VAL A 218 -19.70 -4.36 13.07
CA VAL A 218 -18.31 -4.72 12.75
C VAL A 218 -18.27 -5.42 11.39
N VAL A 219 -17.07 -5.68 10.87
CA VAL A 219 -16.88 -6.58 9.73
C VAL A 219 -17.11 -8.04 10.15
N ASP A 220 -17.45 -8.92 9.22
CA ASP A 220 -17.54 -10.35 9.51
C ASP A 220 -16.18 -11.00 9.68
N PHE A 221 -15.14 -10.53 8.98
CA PHE A 221 -13.82 -11.15 9.00
C PHE A 221 -12.69 -10.18 9.38
N VAL A 222 -11.82 -10.67 10.26
CA VAL A 222 -10.53 -10.05 10.62
C VAL A 222 -9.44 -11.11 10.56
N GLY A 223 -8.39 -10.81 9.81
CA GLY A 223 -7.14 -11.56 9.78
C GLY A 223 -5.99 -10.75 10.36
N VAL A 224 -5.11 -11.39 11.12
CA VAL A 224 -3.82 -10.81 11.51
C VAL A 224 -2.72 -11.77 11.08
N GLU A 225 -1.73 -11.26 10.38
CA GLU A 225 -0.54 -12.01 9.96
C GLU A 225 0.73 -11.22 10.19
N ILE A 226 1.84 -11.94 10.38
CA ILE A 226 3.18 -11.35 10.40
C ILE A 226 3.79 -11.60 9.03
N ALA A 227 3.71 -10.58 8.17
CA ALA A 227 4.31 -10.61 6.85
C ALA A 227 5.83 -10.40 6.94
N HIS A 228 6.55 -10.88 5.92
CA HIS A 228 7.97 -10.60 5.72
C HIS A 228 8.87 -10.99 6.90
N TRP A 229 8.60 -12.16 7.47
CA TRP A 229 9.32 -12.65 8.63
C TRP A 229 10.19 -13.86 8.29
N TYR A 230 11.47 -13.78 8.66
CA TYR A 230 12.53 -14.73 8.30
C TYR A 230 13.03 -15.56 9.50
N GLY A 231 12.26 -15.68 10.58
CA GLY A 231 12.64 -16.49 11.74
C GLY A 231 13.95 -16.04 12.43
N ARG A 232 14.48 -16.86 13.35
CA ARG A 232 15.78 -16.64 14.02
C ARG A 232 17.00 -17.11 13.20
N ALA A 233 16.76 -17.84 12.11
CA ALA A 233 17.78 -18.44 11.26
C ALA A 233 17.80 -17.86 9.83
N ASP A 234 17.14 -16.72 9.61
CA ASP A 234 16.91 -16.13 8.29
C ASP A 234 16.15 -17.05 7.30
N GLU A 235 15.46 -18.07 7.81
CA GLU A 235 14.55 -18.92 7.05
C GLU A 235 13.17 -18.27 6.96
N LEU A 236 12.74 -17.91 5.75
CA LEU A 236 11.38 -17.47 5.49
C LEU A 236 10.40 -18.55 5.97
N GLN A 237 9.64 -18.24 7.02
CA GLN A 237 8.63 -19.16 7.53
C GLN A 237 7.36 -18.93 6.71
N ASP A 238 7.07 -19.85 5.79
CA ASP A 238 5.82 -19.92 5.03
C ASP A 238 5.07 -21.22 5.39
N PRO A 239 3.84 -21.15 5.92
CA PRO A 239 3.07 -19.95 6.22
C PRO A 239 3.59 -19.20 7.45
N GLY A 240 3.72 -17.88 7.31
CA GLY A 240 4.01 -16.99 8.44
C GLY A 240 2.97 -17.11 9.56
N ALA A 241 3.31 -16.56 10.72
CA ALA A 241 2.39 -16.59 11.85
C ALA A 241 1.12 -15.79 11.53
N SER A 242 -0.04 -16.42 11.68
CA SER A 242 -1.31 -15.83 11.28
C SER A 242 -2.51 -16.38 12.05
N LEU A 243 -3.55 -15.55 12.17
CA LEU A 243 -4.83 -15.90 12.74
C LEU A 243 -5.96 -15.17 12.00
N PHE A 244 -6.88 -15.94 11.45
CA PHE A 244 -8.01 -15.46 10.65
C PHE A 244 -9.32 -15.91 11.26
N VAL A 245 -10.22 -14.96 11.49
CA VAL A 245 -11.40 -15.14 12.31
C VAL A 245 -12.61 -14.59 11.60
N THR A 246 -13.76 -15.26 11.77
CA THR A 246 -15.08 -14.73 11.41
C THR A 246 -15.99 -14.58 12.60
N LEU A 247 -16.85 -13.57 12.51
CA LEU A 247 -18.03 -13.34 13.31
C LEU A 247 -19.26 -13.45 12.43
N THR A 248 -20.31 -14.09 12.94
CA THR A 248 -21.62 -14.10 12.27
C THR A 248 -22.73 -13.90 13.30
N SER A 249 -23.51 -12.84 13.14
CA SER A 249 -24.66 -12.55 13.99
C SER A 249 -25.84 -13.42 13.64
N SER A 250 -26.48 -14.04 14.63
CA SER A 250 -27.75 -14.75 14.45
C SER A 250 -28.94 -13.80 14.32
N GLY A 251 -28.76 -12.52 14.67
CA GLY A 251 -29.77 -11.48 14.60
C GLY A 251 -29.71 -10.72 13.28
N ALA A 252 -30.69 -10.92 12.40
CA ALA A 252 -30.77 -10.18 11.14
C ALA A 252 -31.27 -8.73 11.36
N THR A 253 -30.36 -7.76 11.37
CA THR A 253 -30.70 -6.34 11.24
C THR A 253 -30.01 -5.74 10.02
N LYS A 254 -30.74 -4.87 9.31
CA LYS A 254 -30.22 -4.09 8.18
C LYS A 254 -29.90 -2.65 8.55
N LYS A 255 -29.91 -2.30 9.84
CA LYS A 255 -29.66 -0.93 10.32
C LYS A 255 -28.17 -0.65 10.54
N GLY A 256 -27.83 0.64 10.50
CA GLY A 256 -26.45 1.13 10.65
C GLY A 256 -25.60 0.96 9.40
N LYS A 257 -24.45 1.63 9.36
CA LYS A 257 -23.45 1.43 8.30
C LYS A 257 -22.25 0.70 8.91
N PHE A 258 -21.34 0.28 8.04
CA PHE A 258 -20.00 -0.13 8.41
C PHE A 258 -19.05 0.63 7.47
N ASP A 259 -18.13 1.39 8.05
CA ASP A 259 -17.11 2.19 7.39
C ASP A 259 -15.74 1.56 7.67
N CYS A 260 -15.31 0.72 6.74
CA CYS A 260 -14.07 -0.03 6.85
C CYS A 260 -12.83 0.87 6.73
N ILE A 261 -12.83 1.90 5.86
CA ILE A 261 -11.73 2.89 5.77
C ILE A 261 -11.65 3.67 7.09
N GLY A 262 -12.79 4.17 7.57
CA GLY A 262 -12.86 4.91 8.84
C GLY A 262 -12.37 4.09 10.04
N SER A 263 -12.36 2.76 9.94
CA SER A 263 -11.88 1.85 10.98
C SER A 263 -10.36 1.59 10.94
N GLN A 264 -9.65 1.94 9.87
CA GLN A 264 -8.20 1.68 9.77
C GLN A 264 -7.40 2.40 10.85
N THR A 265 -7.66 3.70 11.05
CA THR A 265 -6.95 4.52 12.05
C THR A 265 -7.20 4.04 13.48
N PRO A 266 -8.45 3.79 13.94
CA PRO A 266 -8.72 3.19 15.25
C PRO A 266 -7.98 1.86 15.49
N VAL A 267 -7.92 0.98 14.49
CA VAL A 267 -7.20 -0.29 14.61
C VAL A 267 -5.69 -0.07 14.69
N HIS A 268 -5.13 0.83 13.87
CA HIS A 268 -3.72 1.23 13.98
C HIS A 268 -3.40 1.76 15.39
N ASN A 269 -4.21 2.70 15.90
CA ASN A 269 -4.03 3.27 17.23
C ASN A 269 -4.09 2.19 18.32
N PHE A 270 -4.96 1.17 18.16
CA PHE A 270 -5.00 0.04 19.07
C PHE A 270 -3.67 -0.73 19.06
N LEU A 271 -3.18 -1.15 17.89
CA LEU A 271 -1.91 -1.91 17.76
C LEU A 271 -0.73 -1.14 18.38
N ASP A 272 -0.73 0.18 18.24
CA ASP A 272 0.28 1.07 18.80
C ASP A 272 0.19 1.14 20.32
N SER A 273 -1.03 1.38 20.84
CA SER A 273 -1.27 1.50 22.28
C SER A 273 -1.00 0.19 23.04
N ASP A 274 -1.34 -0.94 22.43
CA ASP A 274 -1.09 -2.27 22.98
C ASP A 274 0.37 -2.72 22.77
N LYS A 275 1.15 -1.95 22.01
CA LYS A 275 2.53 -2.28 21.63
C LYS A 275 2.62 -3.65 20.96
N THR A 276 1.64 -3.99 20.13
CA THR A 276 1.56 -5.29 19.45
C THR A 276 2.82 -5.56 18.63
N GLY A 277 3.31 -4.56 17.91
CA GLY A 277 4.58 -4.63 17.16
C GLY A 277 5.77 -4.95 18.07
N ASP A 278 5.95 -4.20 19.17
CA ASP A 278 7.07 -4.43 20.11
C ASP A 278 7.03 -5.82 20.73
N LYS A 279 5.84 -6.29 21.15
CA LYS A 279 5.67 -7.63 21.74
C LYS A 279 6.06 -8.72 20.73
N ILE A 280 5.69 -8.54 19.45
CA ILE A 280 6.10 -9.45 18.38
C ILE A 280 7.61 -9.36 18.17
N ALA A 281 8.18 -8.16 18.07
CA ALA A 281 9.61 -7.96 17.91
C ALA A 281 10.41 -8.71 18.99
N ASP A 282 9.99 -8.59 20.25
CA ASP A 282 10.62 -9.25 21.40
C ASP A 282 10.61 -10.78 21.27
N ILE A 283 9.51 -11.39 20.79
CA ILE A 283 9.43 -12.84 20.54
C ILE A 283 10.34 -13.26 19.40
N LEU A 284 10.34 -12.47 18.32
CA LEU A 284 11.11 -12.73 17.11
C LEU A 284 12.60 -12.48 17.31
N GLY A 285 13.00 -11.72 18.35
CA GLY A 285 14.37 -11.25 18.52
C GLY A 285 14.74 -10.12 17.55
N ALA A 286 13.74 -9.41 17.02
CA ALA A 286 13.92 -8.26 16.12
C ALA A 286 14.01 -6.96 16.91
N ALA A 287 14.54 -5.90 16.28
CA ALA A 287 14.51 -4.57 16.88
C ALA A 287 13.06 -4.07 16.94
N ARG A 288 12.61 -3.52 18.08
CA ARG A 288 11.24 -2.99 18.22
C ARG A 288 10.89 -1.95 17.15
N THR A 289 11.87 -1.11 16.79
CA THR A 289 11.73 -0.08 15.76
C THR A 289 11.63 -0.62 14.34
N SER A 290 11.93 -1.90 14.11
CA SER A 290 11.88 -2.51 12.77
C SER A 290 10.55 -3.19 12.47
N MET A 291 9.56 -3.16 13.37
CA MET A 291 8.25 -3.76 13.10
C MET A 291 7.34 -2.80 12.34
N GLY A 292 7.07 -3.11 11.08
CA GLY A 292 6.04 -2.46 10.29
C GLY A 292 4.65 -2.78 10.85
N ARG A 293 3.69 -1.89 10.58
CA ARG A 293 2.27 -2.08 10.88
C ARG A 293 1.47 -1.67 9.65
N ARG A 294 0.50 -2.50 9.27
CA ARG A 294 -0.38 -2.23 8.13
C ARG A 294 -1.79 -2.69 8.44
N VAL A 295 -2.79 -1.84 8.20
CA VAL A 295 -4.20 -2.20 8.34
C VAL A 295 -4.89 -2.03 7.00
N ASP A 296 -5.27 -3.14 6.38
CA ASP A 296 -5.88 -3.18 5.06
C ASP A 296 -7.39 -3.31 5.15
N CYS A 297 -8.07 -2.52 4.32
CA CYS A 297 -9.50 -2.59 4.07
C CYS A 297 -9.74 -2.83 2.57
N PRO A 298 -9.67 -4.08 2.08
CA PRO A 298 -9.96 -4.38 0.69
C PRO A 298 -11.41 -3.99 0.34
N HIS A 299 -11.58 -2.99 -0.52
CA HIS A 299 -12.89 -2.58 -1.01
C HIS A 299 -13.46 -3.56 -2.03
N THR A 300 -14.79 -3.61 -2.07
CA THR A 300 -15.57 -4.24 -3.13
C THR A 300 -15.23 -3.54 -4.46
N GLY A 301 -14.40 -4.17 -5.29
CA GLY A 301 -13.89 -3.57 -6.55
C GLY A 301 -12.37 -3.45 -6.59
N VAL A 302 -11.71 -3.51 -5.44
CA VAL A 302 -10.27 -3.81 -5.33
C VAL A 302 -10.19 -5.15 -4.62
N ILE A 303 -10.55 -6.21 -5.35
CA ILE A 303 -9.98 -7.50 -4.97
C ILE A 303 -8.49 -7.29 -5.23
N GLU A 304 -7.65 -7.28 -4.19
CA GLU A 304 -6.25 -7.69 -4.37
C GLU A 304 -6.33 -9.16 -4.87
N ARG A 305 -6.67 -9.35 -6.15
CA ARG A 305 -6.41 -10.60 -6.88
C ARG A 305 -4.93 -10.57 -7.13
N GLY A 306 -4.24 -11.03 -6.11
CA GLY A 306 -2.86 -10.70 -5.89
C GLY A 306 -2.61 -10.84 -4.41
N ILE A 307 -2.76 -12.06 -3.90
CA ILE A 307 -1.65 -12.58 -3.11
C ILE A 307 -0.43 -12.23 -3.97
N ILE A 308 0.32 -11.19 -3.61
CA ILE A 308 1.68 -11.03 -4.12
C ILE A 308 2.26 -12.43 -3.91
N PRO A 309 2.55 -13.21 -4.97
CA PRO A 309 3.05 -14.56 -4.77
C PRO A 309 4.21 -14.41 -3.80
N ALA A 310 4.12 -15.09 -2.65
CA ALA A 310 5.23 -15.14 -1.72
C ALA A 310 6.47 -15.44 -2.58
N PRO A 311 7.55 -14.64 -2.46
CA PRO A 311 8.72 -14.79 -3.30
C PRO A 311 9.08 -16.27 -3.32
N VAL A 312 9.15 -16.83 -4.54
CA VAL A 312 9.21 -18.27 -4.82
C VAL A 312 10.13 -18.95 -3.80
N THR A 313 9.55 -19.82 -2.97
CA THR A 313 10.15 -20.40 -1.75
C THR A 313 11.27 -21.42 -2.00
N SER A 314 11.87 -21.45 -3.19
CA SER A 314 13.07 -22.24 -3.41
C SER A 314 14.30 -21.41 -3.09
N LEU A 315 14.77 -21.51 -1.85
CA LEU A 315 16.10 -21.10 -1.40
C LEU A 315 17.20 -22.00 -2.01
N GLU A 316 17.07 -22.36 -3.29
CA GLU A 316 18.19 -22.88 -4.07
C GLU A 316 19.02 -21.69 -4.54
N LYS A 317 20.05 -21.37 -3.76
CA LYS A 317 21.35 -20.83 -4.20
C LYS A 317 21.35 -20.19 -5.60
N ARG A 318 20.77 -18.99 -5.65
CA ARG A 318 21.23 -17.78 -6.37
C ARG A 318 20.05 -16.82 -6.31
N THR A 319 20.04 -15.95 -5.31
CA THR A 319 19.22 -14.74 -5.33
C THR A 319 19.73 -13.85 -6.47
N THR A 320 19.43 -14.21 -7.71
CA THR A 320 19.65 -13.31 -8.84
C THR A 320 18.84 -12.08 -8.54
N ASN A 321 19.49 -10.92 -8.52
CA ASN A 321 18.76 -9.67 -8.46
C ASN A 321 17.87 -9.63 -9.68
N THR A 322 16.56 -9.46 -9.50
CA THR A 322 15.62 -9.53 -10.62
C THR A 322 14.75 -8.28 -10.61
N VAL A 323 14.66 -7.59 -11.75
CA VAL A 323 13.65 -6.57 -11.98
C VAL A 323 12.39 -7.28 -12.44
N HIS A 324 11.40 -7.37 -11.58
CA HIS A 324 10.10 -7.91 -11.92
C HIS A 324 9.15 -6.78 -12.30
N LEU A 325 8.46 -6.95 -13.42
CA LEU A 325 7.44 -6.05 -13.89
C LEU A 325 6.13 -6.79 -14.09
N GLY A 326 5.16 -6.53 -13.23
CA GLY A 326 3.76 -6.94 -13.43
C GLY A 326 3.05 -5.89 -14.26
N ILE A 327 2.46 -6.28 -15.38
CA ILE A 327 1.69 -5.38 -16.24
C ILE A 327 0.24 -5.88 -16.31
N GLY A 328 -0.71 -5.00 -16.02
CA GLY A 328 -2.12 -5.35 -15.90
C GLY A 328 -2.74 -5.69 -17.26
N ASN A 329 -3.66 -6.65 -17.26
CA ASN A 329 -4.39 -7.04 -18.48
C ASN A 329 -5.79 -6.41 -18.57
N GLU A 330 -6.18 -5.59 -17.59
CA GLU A 330 -7.39 -4.78 -17.66
C GLU A 330 -7.17 -3.60 -18.60
N LYS A 331 -8.00 -3.53 -19.64
CA LYS A 331 -7.89 -2.57 -20.75
C LYS A 331 -8.29 -1.17 -20.32
N SER A 332 -7.35 -0.22 -20.40
CA SER A 332 -7.62 1.21 -20.39
C SER A 332 -7.28 1.82 -21.74
N HIS A 333 -8.22 2.59 -22.29
CA HIS A 333 -7.97 3.41 -23.47
C HIS A 333 -7.08 4.61 -23.12
N ILE A 334 -6.22 5.10 -24.02
CA ILE A 334 -5.38 6.31 -23.75
C ILE A 334 -5.53 7.44 -24.75
N GLY A 335 -6.44 7.30 -25.71
CA GLY A 335 -6.59 8.29 -26.75
C GLY A 335 -5.44 8.26 -27.77
N VAL A 336 -4.90 9.44 -28.07
CA VAL A 336 -3.75 9.65 -28.98
C VAL A 336 -2.42 9.86 -28.25
N LEU A 337 -2.41 9.69 -26.92
CA LEU A 337 -1.21 9.85 -26.11
C LEU A 337 -0.34 8.57 -26.19
N VAL A 338 0.48 8.47 -27.23
CA VAL A 338 1.24 7.26 -27.57
C VAL A 338 2.76 7.43 -27.49
N GLY A 339 3.46 6.31 -27.40
CA GLY A 339 4.91 6.19 -27.45
C GLY A 339 5.62 7.03 -26.39
N GLN A 340 6.67 7.73 -26.82
CA GLN A 340 7.49 8.57 -25.95
C GLN A 340 6.68 9.68 -25.24
N ASN A 341 5.60 10.18 -25.86
CA ASN A 341 4.77 11.21 -25.24
C ASN A 341 4.03 10.67 -24.00
N LEU A 342 3.52 9.43 -24.07
CA LEU A 342 2.93 8.75 -22.93
C LEU A 342 3.98 8.51 -21.85
N GLY A 343 5.14 7.94 -22.21
CA GLY A 343 6.23 7.68 -21.29
C GLY A 343 6.68 8.94 -20.55
N ALA A 344 6.90 10.04 -21.27
CA ALA A 344 7.29 11.32 -20.69
C ALA A 344 6.23 11.90 -19.75
N ALA A 345 4.95 11.79 -20.10
CA ALA A 345 3.87 12.33 -19.28
C ALA A 345 3.64 11.50 -18.01
N ILE A 346 3.73 10.16 -18.10
CA ILE A 346 3.74 9.28 -16.92
C ILE A 346 4.93 9.60 -16.01
N ARG A 347 6.13 9.70 -16.57
CA ARG A 347 7.34 10.06 -15.80
C ARG A 347 7.17 11.38 -15.08
N HIS A 348 6.69 12.42 -15.78
CA HIS A 348 6.46 13.73 -15.17
C HIS A 348 5.44 13.66 -14.03
N GLY A 349 4.33 12.93 -14.20
CA GLY A 349 3.35 12.78 -13.13
C GLY A 349 3.88 11.98 -11.94
N LEU A 350 4.72 10.97 -12.17
CA LEU A 350 5.36 10.22 -11.09
C LEU A 350 6.43 11.05 -10.38
N ASP A 351 7.09 11.96 -11.08
CA ASP A 351 8.02 12.89 -10.44
C ASP A 351 7.31 13.82 -9.44
N ILE A 352 6.06 14.18 -9.72
CA ILE A 352 5.20 14.97 -8.82
C ILE A 352 4.64 14.09 -7.70
N LEU A 353 4.10 12.93 -8.02
CA LEU A 353 3.51 12.02 -7.01
C LEU A 353 4.55 11.48 -6.04
N CYS A 354 5.76 11.24 -6.50
CA CYS A 354 6.85 10.71 -5.70
C CYS A 354 7.98 11.74 -5.72
N PRO A 355 8.00 12.80 -4.90
CA PRO A 355 9.07 13.80 -4.95
C PRO A 355 10.44 13.21 -4.59
N PRO A 356 11.56 13.77 -5.10
CA PRO A 356 12.91 13.30 -4.81
C PRO A 356 13.28 13.49 -3.33
N GLY A 357 14.26 12.72 -2.85
CA GLY A 357 14.79 12.82 -1.48
C GLY A 357 13.90 12.21 -0.40
N GLN A 358 12.76 11.63 -0.76
CA GLN A 358 11.92 10.84 0.14
C GLN A 358 12.16 9.35 -0.13
N GLY A 359 12.26 8.55 0.92
CA GLY A 359 12.32 7.08 0.84
C GLY A 359 11.77 6.45 2.12
N GLY A 360 11.53 5.14 2.08
CA GLY A 360 10.69 4.43 3.03
C GLY A 360 9.38 3.97 2.38
N PHE A 361 8.44 3.52 3.21
CA PHE A 361 7.16 2.97 2.75
C PHE A 361 6.17 4.09 2.45
N ASP A 362 5.47 3.97 1.31
CA ASP A 362 4.40 4.86 0.87
C ASP A 362 4.77 6.35 0.90
N THR A 363 5.98 6.66 0.45
CA THR A 363 6.50 8.03 0.38
C THR A 363 5.89 8.86 -0.75
N CYS A 364 5.14 8.23 -1.67
CA CYS A 364 4.44 8.97 -2.71
C CYS A 364 3.10 9.52 -2.20
N HIS A 365 2.70 10.67 -2.71
CA HIS A 365 1.37 11.23 -2.54
C HIS A 365 0.30 10.23 -3.01
N LYS A 366 -0.71 10.01 -2.16
CA LYS A 366 -1.82 9.09 -2.44
C LYS A 366 -2.94 9.73 -3.28
N ASP A 367 -2.98 11.06 -3.31
CA ASP A 367 -3.95 11.78 -4.13
C ASP A 367 -3.67 11.56 -5.62
N PRO A 368 -4.69 11.39 -6.47
CA PRO A 368 -4.49 11.27 -7.90
C PRO A 368 -3.78 12.49 -8.47
N TYR A 369 -2.77 12.25 -9.31
CA TYR A 369 -2.28 13.28 -10.20
C TYR A 369 -3.20 13.37 -11.42
N LEU A 370 -3.93 14.49 -11.53
CA LEU A 370 -4.67 14.87 -12.72
C LEU A 370 -3.70 15.59 -13.67
N GLY A 371 -2.80 14.81 -14.27
CA GLY A 371 -1.66 15.37 -14.98
C GLY A 371 -1.88 15.76 -16.42
N MET A 372 -2.89 15.15 -17.04
CA MET A 372 -3.05 15.22 -18.49
C MET A 372 -4.51 15.45 -18.80
N THR A 373 -4.80 16.67 -19.22
CA THR A 373 -6.08 17.09 -19.77
C THR A 373 -5.98 17.16 -21.29
N ASP A 374 -7.11 17.42 -21.92
CA ASP A 374 -7.19 17.72 -23.34
C ASP A 374 -6.68 16.58 -24.24
N ILE A 375 -6.84 15.34 -23.78
CA ILE A 375 -6.48 14.15 -24.53
C ILE A 375 -7.60 13.84 -25.52
N ALA A 376 -7.24 13.58 -26.77
CA ALA A 376 -8.21 13.17 -27.77
C ALA A 376 -8.85 11.82 -27.41
N ARG A 377 -10.17 11.73 -27.51
CA ARG A 377 -10.96 10.52 -27.38
C ARG A 377 -12.01 10.44 -28.49
N ILE A 378 -12.60 9.27 -28.60
CA ILE A 378 -13.82 9.07 -29.38
C ILE A 378 -14.99 9.69 -28.61
N GLY A 379 -15.59 10.72 -29.19
CA GLY A 379 -16.80 11.37 -28.72
C GLY A 379 -18.03 10.63 -29.23
N HIS A 380 -18.88 10.19 -28.30
CA HIS A 380 -20.24 9.75 -28.59
C HIS A 380 -21.20 10.89 -28.25
N ASP A 381 -21.74 11.57 -29.26
CA ASP A 381 -22.90 12.42 -29.05
C ASP A 381 -24.09 11.50 -28.76
N HIS A 382 -24.78 11.70 -27.63
CA HIS A 382 -25.98 10.95 -27.28
C HIS A 382 -27.08 11.17 -28.33
N GLY A 383 -27.08 10.35 -29.38
CA GLY A 383 -28.06 10.37 -30.48
C GLY A 383 -27.48 10.55 -31.89
N ALA A 384 -26.18 10.79 -32.07
CA ALA A 384 -25.56 10.79 -33.39
C ALA A 384 -24.91 9.44 -33.69
N THR A 385 -25.08 8.93 -34.91
CA THR A 385 -24.45 7.69 -35.40
C THR A 385 -22.96 7.85 -35.69
N ASP A 386 -22.46 9.09 -35.68
CA ASP A 386 -21.13 9.41 -36.19
C ASP A 386 -20.17 9.63 -35.02
N ASN A 387 -19.07 8.87 -35.00
CA ASN A 387 -17.98 9.05 -34.06
C ASN A 387 -17.32 10.41 -34.30
N LYS A 388 -17.31 11.27 -33.27
CA LYS A 388 -16.67 12.60 -33.34
C LYS A 388 -15.35 12.62 -32.61
N TYR A 389 -14.44 13.46 -33.07
CA TYR A 389 -13.25 13.79 -32.30
C TYR A 389 -13.63 14.70 -31.11
N SER A 390 -13.15 14.36 -29.91
CA SER A 390 -13.30 15.17 -28.71
C SER A 390 -11.98 15.23 -27.95
N ASP A 391 -11.55 16.42 -27.55
CA ASP A 391 -10.30 16.71 -26.83
C ASP A 391 -10.58 17.14 -25.40
N ASP A 392 -11.56 16.52 -24.74
CA ASP A 392 -11.97 16.82 -23.36
C ASP A 392 -11.65 15.66 -22.39
N ALA A 393 -10.90 14.65 -22.86
CA ALA A 393 -10.51 13.53 -22.03
C ALA A 393 -9.36 13.90 -21.11
N SER A 394 -9.28 13.20 -19.98
CA SER A 394 -8.21 13.34 -19.02
C SER A 394 -7.73 11.97 -18.56
N MET A 395 -6.43 11.89 -18.27
CA MET A 395 -5.82 10.76 -17.61
C MET A 395 -5.47 11.13 -16.17
N LYS A 396 -5.88 10.27 -15.25
CA LYS A 396 -5.51 10.30 -13.84
C LYS A 396 -4.54 9.18 -13.55
N MET A 397 -3.63 9.42 -12.63
CA MET A 397 -2.65 8.44 -12.18
C MET A 397 -2.56 8.43 -10.66
N TRP A 398 -2.37 7.25 -10.08
CA TRP A 398 -2.17 7.02 -8.66
C TRP A 398 -0.95 6.15 -8.43
N VAL A 399 -0.26 6.41 -7.34
CA VAL A 399 0.68 5.44 -6.77
C VAL A 399 -0.05 4.68 -5.67
N THR A 400 -0.39 3.43 -5.93
CA THR A 400 -1.12 2.59 -4.97
C THR A 400 -0.21 2.18 -3.82
N THR A 401 1.02 1.78 -4.13
CA THR A 401 2.08 1.53 -3.14
C THR A 401 3.45 1.87 -3.69
N SER A 402 4.34 2.32 -2.82
CA SER A 402 5.75 2.55 -3.15
C SER A 402 6.67 2.21 -1.98
N TYR A 403 7.88 1.79 -2.31
CA TYR A 403 8.97 1.69 -1.35
C TYR A 403 10.31 1.75 -2.05
N TRP A 404 11.24 2.49 -1.45
CA TRP A 404 12.66 2.39 -1.75
C TRP A 404 13.48 2.91 -0.56
N PRO A 405 14.67 2.36 -0.28
CA PRO A 405 15.46 2.79 0.88
C PRO A 405 16.09 4.17 0.62
N ALA A 406 15.82 5.13 1.50
CA ALA A 406 16.26 6.53 1.34
C ALA A 406 17.79 6.70 1.43
N ASP A 407 18.46 5.81 2.15
CA ASP A 407 19.84 5.96 2.63
C ASP A 407 20.87 5.12 1.84
N ARG A 408 20.44 3.98 1.29
CA ARG A 408 21.35 3.00 0.66
C ARG A 408 21.33 2.97 -0.86
N TYR A 409 20.24 3.40 -1.48
CA TYR A 409 20.03 3.25 -2.92
C TYR A 409 19.56 4.55 -3.57
N GLU A 410 20.39 5.59 -3.45
CA GLU A 410 20.18 6.85 -4.16
C GLU A 410 20.01 6.58 -5.67
N GLY A 411 18.97 7.15 -6.27
CA GLY A 411 18.63 6.90 -7.68
C GLY A 411 17.60 5.79 -7.91
N MET A 412 17.23 5.00 -6.90
CA MET A 412 16.29 3.87 -7.05
C MET A 412 14.88 4.35 -7.41
N ARG A 413 14.43 5.45 -6.80
CA ARG A 413 13.20 6.15 -7.15
C ARG A 413 13.15 6.44 -8.65
N GLU A 414 14.15 7.14 -9.17
CA GLU A 414 14.22 7.57 -10.56
C GLU A 414 14.32 6.36 -11.51
N ALA A 415 14.98 5.29 -11.07
CA ALA A 415 15.07 4.05 -11.84
C ALA A 415 13.70 3.35 -11.94
N LEU A 416 12.97 3.21 -10.83
CA LEU A 416 11.62 2.63 -10.82
C LEU A 416 10.62 3.48 -11.63
N ILE A 417 10.66 4.80 -11.48
CA ILE A 417 9.84 5.71 -12.30
C ILE A 417 10.13 5.51 -13.78
N GLN A 418 11.41 5.39 -14.16
CA GLN A 418 11.80 5.12 -15.54
C GLN A 418 11.26 3.77 -16.02
N VAL A 419 11.42 2.69 -15.25
CA VAL A 419 10.88 1.36 -15.56
C VAL A 419 9.37 1.42 -15.82
N VAL A 420 8.59 2.04 -14.92
CA VAL A 420 7.15 2.15 -15.07
C VAL A 420 6.77 2.99 -16.29
N SER A 421 7.45 4.11 -16.53
CA SER A 421 7.17 4.95 -17.70
C SER A 421 7.45 4.25 -19.03
N LEU A 422 8.53 3.46 -19.10
CA LEU A 422 8.88 2.66 -20.27
C LEU A 422 7.88 1.54 -20.50
N ALA A 423 7.36 0.93 -19.42
CA ALA A 423 6.33 -0.09 -19.52
C ALA A 423 5.05 0.44 -20.19
N PHE A 424 4.59 1.62 -19.78
CA PHE A 424 3.43 2.27 -20.39
C PHE A 424 3.68 2.69 -21.83
N GLN A 425 4.87 3.22 -22.14
CA GLN A 425 5.28 3.51 -23.51
C GLN A 425 5.24 2.25 -24.40
N ALA A 426 5.79 1.14 -23.91
CA ALA A 426 5.87 -0.11 -24.65
C ALA A 426 4.49 -0.66 -25.07
N TYR A 427 3.46 -0.49 -24.24
CA TYR A 427 2.09 -0.84 -24.64
C TYR A 427 1.68 -0.13 -25.93
N THR A 428 1.98 1.16 -26.05
CA THR A 428 1.56 1.97 -27.21
C THR A 428 2.51 1.88 -28.40
N ASP A 429 3.73 1.38 -28.21
CA ASP A 429 4.65 1.07 -29.31
C ASP A 429 4.23 -0.24 -30.02
N ASN A 430 3.48 -1.11 -29.35
CA ASN A 430 2.96 -2.33 -29.94
C ASN A 430 1.69 -2.08 -30.77
N GLU A 431 1.80 -2.27 -32.09
CA GLU A 431 0.68 -2.04 -33.01
C GLU A 431 -0.58 -2.87 -32.72
N LYS A 432 -0.47 -4.03 -32.04
CA LYS A 432 -1.63 -4.87 -31.70
C LYS A 432 -2.51 -4.28 -30.58
N ASN A 433 -1.95 -3.35 -29.82
CA ASN A 433 -2.66 -2.60 -28.80
C ASN A 433 -3.32 -1.34 -29.39
N CYS A 434 -3.06 -1.05 -30.66
CA CYS A 434 -3.50 0.15 -31.34
C CYS A 434 -4.47 -0.17 -32.48
N TYR A 435 -5.32 0.79 -32.79
CA TYR A 435 -6.30 0.68 -33.86
C TYR A 435 -6.53 2.06 -34.47
N ASP A 436 -6.83 2.07 -35.76
CA ASP A 436 -7.10 3.30 -36.49
C ASP A 436 -8.59 3.59 -36.52
N VAL A 437 -8.96 4.84 -36.24
CA VAL A 437 -10.32 5.33 -36.37
C VAL A 437 -10.34 6.58 -37.23
N THR A 438 -11.26 6.60 -38.19
CA THR A 438 -11.54 7.81 -38.98
C THR A 438 -12.61 8.61 -38.25
N LEU A 439 -12.23 9.75 -37.70
CA LEU A 439 -13.14 10.64 -36.96
C LEU A 439 -13.40 11.91 -37.73
N HIS A 440 -14.61 12.46 -37.56
CA HIS A 440 -14.95 13.78 -38.05
C HIS A 440 -14.37 14.85 -37.11
N GLU A 441 -13.46 15.68 -37.62
CA GLU A 441 -12.82 16.73 -36.82
C GLU A 441 -13.76 17.92 -36.62
N LYS A 442 -13.77 18.45 -35.41
CA LYS A 442 -14.64 19.56 -35.03
C LYS A 442 -14.04 20.87 -35.53
N GLY A 443 -14.50 21.35 -36.68
CA GLY A 443 -14.21 22.71 -37.15
C GLY A 443 -14.12 22.87 -38.66
N ASP A 444 -13.56 21.88 -39.36
CA ASP A 444 -13.37 21.92 -40.82
C ASP A 444 -14.29 20.96 -41.59
N GLY A 445 -15.00 20.07 -40.88
CA GLY A 445 -15.85 19.07 -41.50
C GLY A 445 -15.10 17.92 -42.16
N MET A 446 -13.78 17.81 -41.94
CA MET A 446 -12.96 16.80 -42.56
C MET A 446 -12.87 15.54 -41.70
N TYR A 447 -12.80 14.41 -42.37
CA TYR A 447 -12.50 13.13 -41.76
C TYR A 447 -10.99 12.95 -41.69
N ARG A 448 -10.45 12.70 -40.49
CA ARG A 448 -9.04 12.36 -40.31
C ARG A 448 -8.90 11.00 -39.63
N ARG A 449 -7.84 10.28 -40.02
CA ARG A 449 -7.47 9.00 -39.41
C ARG A 449 -6.61 9.29 -38.18
N PHE A 450 -7.02 8.75 -37.05
CA PHE A 450 -6.32 8.82 -35.77
C PHE A 450 -5.95 7.41 -35.33
N GLN A 451 -4.74 7.24 -34.81
CA GLN A 451 -4.34 6.00 -34.17
C GLN A 451 -4.60 6.13 -32.67
N PHE A 452 -5.40 5.19 -32.18
CA PHE A 452 -5.83 5.07 -30.80
C PHE A 452 -5.20 3.83 -30.20
N CYS A 453 -4.76 3.88 -28.94
CA CYS A 453 -4.15 2.73 -28.29
C CYS A 453 -4.81 2.40 -26.95
N ASN A 454 -4.68 1.12 -26.58
CA ASN A 454 -5.10 0.55 -25.32
C ASN A 454 -3.86 0.11 -24.52
N ILE A 455 -3.91 0.26 -23.21
CA ILE A 455 -2.85 -0.16 -22.30
C ILE A 455 -3.44 -0.90 -21.10
N GLY A 456 -2.59 -1.53 -20.29
CA GLY A 456 -3.00 -2.05 -18.98
C GLY A 456 -3.28 -0.94 -17.97
N GLU A 457 -4.29 -1.09 -17.10
CA GLU A 457 -4.57 -0.10 -16.04
C GLU A 457 -3.47 0.03 -14.98
N ILE A 458 -2.66 -1.01 -14.80
CA ILE A 458 -1.71 -1.12 -13.68
C ILE A 458 -0.34 -1.55 -14.21
N VAL A 459 0.71 -0.95 -13.65
CA VAL A 459 2.09 -1.43 -13.77
C VAL A 459 2.70 -1.50 -12.37
N LEU A 460 3.23 -2.66 -12.00
CA LEU A 460 4.00 -2.90 -10.79
C LEU A 460 5.46 -3.17 -11.19
N ALA A 461 6.36 -2.26 -10.88
CA ALA A 461 7.79 -2.51 -10.95
C ALA A 461 8.31 -2.85 -9.56
N HIS A 462 9.05 -3.94 -9.41
CA HIS A 462 9.79 -4.21 -8.18
C HIS A 462 11.15 -4.86 -8.46
N VAL A 463 12.11 -4.56 -7.60
CA VAL A 463 13.47 -5.10 -7.64
C VAL A 463 13.62 -6.00 -6.43
N ASN A 464 13.37 -7.30 -6.63
CA ASN A 464 13.20 -8.26 -5.53
C ASN A 464 12.28 -7.69 -4.43
N ASP A 465 12.79 -7.65 -3.20
CA ASP A 465 12.22 -7.08 -1.99
C ASP A 465 12.88 -5.74 -1.58
N ILE A 466 13.71 -5.17 -2.47
CA ILE A 466 14.50 -3.97 -2.21
C ILE A 466 13.68 -2.71 -2.43
N ALA A 467 12.92 -2.66 -3.52
CA ALA A 467 12.18 -1.48 -3.92
C ALA A 467 11.00 -1.87 -4.81
N TRP A 468 9.88 -1.16 -4.69
CA TRP A 468 8.71 -1.36 -5.55
C TRP A 468 7.97 -0.05 -5.80
N LEU A 469 7.29 0.01 -6.94
CA LEU A 469 6.41 1.10 -7.34
C LEU A 469 5.25 0.51 -8.13
N MET A 470 4.06 0.62 -7.57
CA MET A 470 2.81 0.24 -8.25
C MET A 470 2.06 1.49 -8.67
N VAL A 471 1.79 1.58 -9.96
CA VAL A 471 1.11 2.72 -10.57
C VAL A 471 -0.16 2.24 -11.22
N LYS A 472 -1.26 2.90 -10.87
CA LYS A 472 -2.55 2.74 -11.54
C LYS A 472 -2.84 3.98 -12.35
N ILE A 473 -3.44 3.81 -13.51
CA ILE A 473 -3.94 4.89 -14.34
C ILE A 473 -5.43 4.73 -14.61
N TYR A 474 -6.07 5.81 -15.02
CA TYR A 474 -7.47 5.82 -15.41
C TYR A 474 -7.67 6.90 -16.46
N PHE A 475 -8.31 6.52 -17.55
CA PHE A 475 -8.70 7.43 -18.61
C PHE A 475 -10.23 7.57 -18.63
N ASN A 476 -10.73 8.81 -18.63
CA ASN A 476 -12.18 9.04 -18.63
C ASN A 476 -12.82 8.91 -20.03
N GLY A 477 -12.02 8.83 -21.11
CA GLY A 477 -12.50 8.63 -22.47
C GLY A 477 -12.73 7.16 -22.79
N LYS A 478 -13.76 6.56 -22.20
CA LYS A 478 -14.06 5.13 -22.40
C LYS A 478 -14.25 4.80 -23.89
N SER A 479 -13.62 3.70 -24.29
CA SER A 479 -13.80 3.07 -25.61
C SER A 479 -13.73 1.56 -25.43
N ASP A 480 -14.67 0.84 -26.03
CA ASP A 480 -14.64 -0.62 -26.08
C ASP A 480 -13.86 -1.14 -27.30
N ASP A 481 -13.43 -0.25 -28.20
CA ASP A 481 -12.68 -0.60 -29.41
C ASP A 481 -11.25 -1.05 -29.13
N GLY A 482 -10.70 -1.80 -30.08
CA GLY A 482 -9.34 -2.34 -30.03
C GLY A 482 -9.13 -3.45 -29.00
N SER A 483 -8.01 -4.16 -29.17
CA SER A 483 -7.51 -5.19 -28.26
C SER A 483 -6.42 -4.66 -27.33
N LEU A 484 -6.13 -5.43 -26.29
CA LEU A 484 -4.90 -5.35 -25.50
C LEU A 484 -4.22 -6.72 -25.57
N ASP A 485 -3.03 -6.79 -26.15
CA ASP A 485 -2.17 -7.98 -26.22
C ASP A 485 -1.00 -7.81 -25.24
N CYS A 486 -1.23 -8.24 -24.00
CA CYS A 486 -0.24 -8.15 -22.95
C CYS A 486 1.01 -9.00 -23.23
N GLU A 487 0.88 -10.17 -23.87
CA GLU A 487 2.03 -11.04 -24.19
C GLU A 487 2.95 -10.41 -25.23
N ALA A 488 2.39 -9.78 -26.26
CA ALA A 488 3.19 -9.03 -27.23
C ALA A 488 3.90 -7.83 -26.57
N THR A 489 3.21 -7.15 -25.66
CA THR A 489 3.77 -6.03 -24.91
C THR A 489 5.00 -6.42 -24.08
N LYS A 490 5.04 -7.63 -23.50
CA LYS A 490 6.22 -8.10 -22.72
C LYS A 490 7.51 -8.01 -23.50
N VAL A 491 7.48 -8.36 -24.79
CA VAL A 491 8.67 -8.34 -25.65
C VAL A 491 9.17 -6.90 -25.84
N ASP A 492 8.25 -5.95 -26.07
CA ASP A 492 8.59 -4.54 -26.26
C ASP A 492 9.10 -3.91 -24.98
N VAL A 493 8.49 -4.22 -23.83
CA VAL A 493 8.98 -3.81 -22.51
C VAL A 493 10.40 -4.32 -22.29
N PHE A 494 10.66 -5.60 -22.57
CA PHE A 494 11.99 -6.18 -22.39
C PHE A 494 13.03 -5.42 -23.23
N ASN A 495 12.70 -5.13 -24.49
CA ASN A 495 13.56 -4.34 -25.37
C ASN A 495 13.80 -2.94 -24.79
N HIS A 496 12.77 -2.24 -24.31
CA HIS A 496 12.92 -0.91 -23.71
C HIS A 496 13.81 -0.92 -22.45
N LEU A 497 13.71 -1.96 -21.62
CA LEU A 497 14.53 -2.09 -20.42
C LEU A 497 16.03 -2.30 -20.73
N ASP A 498 16.35 -2.93 -21.86
CA ASP A 498 17.71 -3.26 -22.29
C ASP A 498 18.35 -2.21 -23.23
N TYR A 499 17.56 -1.48 -24.05
CA TYR A 499 18.07 -0.58 -25.12
C TYR A 499 18.13 0.92 -24.76
N ASP A 500 17.20 1.46 -23.96
CA ASP A 500 17.27 2.86 -23.47
C ASP A 500 18.54 2.99 -22.56
N PRO A 501 19.12 4.16 -22.17
CA PRO A 501 20.36 4.19 -21.40
C PRO A 501 20.23 3.64 -19.97
N GLY A 502 19.14 2.92 -19.71
CA GLY A 502 19.23 1.54 -19.25
C GLY A 502 18.64 1.50 -17.88
N ALA A 503 17.32 1.49 -17.78
CA ALA A 503 16.67 1.40 -16.47
C ALA A 503 17.24 0.21 -15.67
N ARG A 504 17.45 -0.92 -16.36
CA ARG A 504 18.17 -2.09 -15.83
C ARG A 504 19.64 -1.79 -15.50
N LYS A 505 20.40 -1.13 -16.39
CA LYS A 505 21.79 -0.71 -16.13
C LYS A 505 21.91 0.21 -14.92
N LYS A 506 20.95 1.12 -14.74
CA LYS A 506 20.85 2.05 -13.62
C LYS A 506 20.56 1.29 -12.33
N ILE A 507 19.60 0.36 -12.35
CA ILE A 507 19.32 -0.52 -11.20
C ILE A 507 20.56 -1.35 -10.85
N ALA A 508 21.23 -1.98 -11.83
CA ALA A 508 22.45 -2.75 -11.59
C ALA A 508 23.56 -1.88 -10.98
N GLY A 509 23.74 -0.66 -11.48
CA GLY A 509 24.69 0.32 -10.93
C GLY A 509 24.38 0.73 -9.50
N ILE A 510 23.10 0.97 -9.18
CA ILE A 510 22.63 1.29 -7.83
C ILE A 510 22.85 0.10 -6.87
N LEU A 511 22.59 -1.12 -7.34
CA LEU A 511 22.83 -2.35 -6.58
C LEU A 511 24.31 -2.75 -6.51
N GLN A 512 25.19 -2.09 -7.27
CA GLN A 512 26.62 -2.40 -7.39
C GLN A 512 26.89 -3.84 -7.85
N ILE A 513 26.10 -4.33 -8.81
CA ILE A 513 26.24 -5.67 -9.41
C ILE A 513 26.53 -5.59 -10.91
N PRO A 514 27.18 -6.60 -11.50
CA PRO A 514 27.26 -6.74 -12.94
C PRO A 514 25.86 -6.79 -13.59
N MET A 515 25.73 -6.21 -14.78
CA MET A 515 24.42 -6.15 -15.48
C MET A 515 23.91 -7.56 -15.81
N GLU A 516 24.83 -8.48 -16.09
CA GLU A 516 24.57 -9.88 -16.41
C GLU A 516 23.98 -10.66 -15.21
N GLU A 517 24.16 -10.15 -13.99
CA GLU A 517 23.60 -10.74 -12.76
C GLU A 517 22.22 -10.17 -12.40
N LEU A 518 21.80 -9.07 -13.05
CA LEU A 518 20.47 -8.51 -12.90
C LEU A 518 19.54 -9.15 -13.93
N GLY A 519 18.74 -10.13 -13.51
CA GLY A 519 17.68 -10.70 -14.34
C GLY A 519 16.51 -9.74 -14.52
N SER A 520 15.62 -10.06 -15.46
CA SER A 520 14.34 -9.39 -15.63
C SER A 520 13.24 -10.41 -15.88
N THR A 521 12.08 -10.17 -15.29
CA THR A 521 10.88 -11.02 -15.43
C THR A 521 9.68 -10.13 -15.64
N ILE A 522 8.83 -10.46 -16.61
CA ILE A 522 7.64 -9.67 -16.94
C ILE A 522 6.42 -10.59 -16.92
N SER A 523 5.41 -10.26 -16.13
CA SER A 523 4.16 -11.03 -15.98
C SER A 523 2.95 -10.21 -16.46
N CYS A 524 1.96 -10.90 -17.02
CA CYS A 524 0.64 -10.33 -17.28
C CYS A 524 -0.24 -10.63 -16.06
N GLU A 525 -0.62 -9.59 -15.33
CA GLU A 525 -1.45 -9.70 -14.14
C GLU A 525 -2.93 -9.57 -14.52
N THR A 526 -3.77 -10.47 -13.97
CA THR A 526 -5.22 -10.55 -14.28
C THR A 526 -6.11 -9.98 -13.20
#